data_AF-A0A526R5P9-F1
#
_entry.id   AF-A0A526R5P9-F1
#
_cell.length_a   1.000
_cell.length_b   1.000
_cell.length_c   1.000
_cell.angle_alpha   90.00
_cell.angle_beta   90.00
_cell.angle_gamma   90.00
#
_symmetry.space_group_name_H-M   'P 1'
#
loop_
_entity.id
_entity.type
_entity.pdbx_description
1 polymer ?
#
loop_
_entity_poly.entity_id
_entity_poly.type
_entity_poly.pdbx_seq_one_letter_code
_entity_poly.pdbx_strand_id
1 'polypeptide(L)'
;MQKITTCLWFDGQAEEAMNHYVSIFKNSKVLSVMRWPEGHADEGKVLLTTFELDGVPFQALNGGPYFKFNEAMSQSIDCKTQEE
;
A
#
# COMPACT_ATOMS: atom_id res chain seq x y z
N MET A 1 -11.88 9.31 -12.44
CA MET A 1 -11.93 8.07 -11.65
C MET A 1 -11.01 7.06 -12.30
N GLN A 2 -10.01 6.60 -11.55
CA GLN A 2 -9.10 5.56 -12.00
C GLN A 2 -9.80 4.20 -11.86
N LYS A 3 -9.82 3.39 -12.93
CA LYS A 3 -10.54 2.09 -12.95
C LYS A 3 -9.67 0.91 -12.53
N ILE A 4 -8.34 1.09 -12.54
CA ILE A 4 -7.35 0.06 -12.29
C ILE A 4 -6.47 0.55 -11.13
N THR A 5 -6.24 -0.32 -10.16
CA THR A 5 -5.47 -0.04 -8.95
C THR A 5 -4.38 -1.09 -8.80
N THR A 6 -3.15 -0.65 -8.56
CA THR A 6 -2.04 -1.54 -8.23
C THR A 6 -2.23 -2.08 -6.82
N CYS A 7 -2.16 -3.40 -6.65
CA CYS A 7 -2.22 -4.06 -5.35
C CYS A 7 -0.88 -4.69 -5.01
N LEU A 8 -0.31 -4.28 -3.88
CA LEU A 8 0.98 -4.71 -3.36
C LEU A 8 0.78 -5.81 -2.32
N TRP A 9 1.51 -6.93 -2.45
CA TRP A 9 1.41 -8.07 -1.55
C TRP A 9 2.44 -8.00 -0.42
N PHE A 10 1.97 -8.14 0.82
CA PHE A 10 2.79 -8.12 2.03
C PHE A 10 2.53 -9.32 2.93
N ASP A 11 3.46 -9.56 3.85
CA ASP A 11 3.40 -10.57 4.90
C ASP A 11 3.26 -9.90 6.27
N GLY A 12 2.13 -9.23 6.48
CA GLY A 12 1.82 -8.53 7.72
C GLY A 12 2.19 -7.04 7.74
N GLN A 13 3.01 -6.55 6.80
CA GLN A 13 3.52 -5.17 6.81
C GLN A 13 2.69 -4.14 6.02
N ALA A 14 1.49 -4.47 5.53
CA ALA A 14 0.72 -3.56 4.68
C ALA A 14 0.41 -2.20 5.33
N GLU A 15 0.14 -2.16 6.63
CA GLU A 15 -0.12 -0.90 7.37
C GLU A 15 1.13 -0.04 7.50
N GLU A 16 2.26 -0.66 7.84
CA GLU A 16 3.56 0.02 7.95
C GLU A 16 4.00 0.58 6.59
N ALA A 17 3.90 -0.22 5.53
CA ALA A 17 4.24 0.20 4.18
C ALA A 17 3.37 1.38 3.69
N MET A 18 2.05 1.30 3.91
CA MET A 18 1.14 2.41 3.61
C MET A 18 1.57 3.70 4.33
N ASN A 19 1.78 3.64 5.64
CA ASN A 19 2.18 4.80 6.44
C ASN A 19 3.53 5.36 5.98
N HIS A 20 4.49 4.50 5.66
CA HIS A 20 5.78 4.90 5.15
C HIS A 20 5.67 5.62 3.80
N TYR A 21 4.96 5.05 2.83
CA TYR A 21 4.81 5.68 1.51
C TYR A 21 4.06 7.01 1.59
N VAL A 22 2.98 7.08 2.37
CA VAL A 22 2.26 8.34 2.61
C VAL A 22 3.15 9.38 3.31
N SER A 23 4.11 8.97 4.14
CA SER A 23 5.06 9.91 4.76
C SER A 23 6.08 10.49 3.77
N ILE A 24 6.37 9.79 2.66
CA ILE A 24 7.36 10.20 1.67
C ILE A 24 6.77 11.23 0.69
N PHE A 25 5.60 10.94 0.14
CA PHE A 25 4.98 11.76 -0.91
C PHE A 25 4.12 12.87 -0.31
N LYS A 26 4.36 14.13 -0.70
CA LYS A 26 3.67 15.29 -0.11
C LYS A 26 2.17 15.32 -0.41
N ASN A 27 1.75 14.91 -1.61
CA ASN A 27 0.35 14.88 -2.00
C ASN A 27 -0.22 13.46 -1.90
N SER A 28 -0.13 12.89 -0.70
CA SER A 28 -0.57 11.53 -0.42
C SER A 28 -1.57 11.50 0.74
N LYS A 29 -2.38 10.45 0.80
CA LYS A 29 -3.34 10.25 1.89
C LYS A 29 -3.76 8.80 2.03
N VAL A 30 -4.07 8.41 3.26
CA VAL A 30 -4.78 7.15 3.54
C VAL A 30 -6.25 7.31 3.15
N LEU A 31 -6.78 6.33 2.41
CA LEU A 31 -8.18 6.31 1.97
C LEU A 31 -9.01 5.36 2.83
N SER A 32 -8.51 4.16 3.09
CA SER A 32 -9.20 3.18 3.94
C SER A 32 -8.25 2.14 4.53
N VAL A 33 -8.64 1.61 5.68
CA VAL A 33 -7.96 0.49 6.36
C VAL A 33 -9.01 -0.55 6.70
N MET A 34 -8.92 -1.71 6.08
CA MET A 34 -9.76 -2.87 6.36
C MET A 34 -9.00 -3.81 7.30
N ARG A 35 -9.63 -4.17 8.42
CA ARG A 35 -9.09 -5.09 9.42
C ARG A 35 -9.86 -6.40 9.39
N TRP A 36 -9.21 -7.48 9.82
CA TRP A 36 -9.89 -8.77 9.98
C TRP A 36 -11.05 -8.66 10.99
N PRO A 37 -12.18 -9.32 10.70
CA PRO A 37 -13.37 -9.28 11.56
C PRO A 37 -13.16 -10.09 12.84
N GLU A 38 -14.10 -9.90 13.78
CA GLU A 38 -14.15 -10.65 15.02
C GLU A 38 -14.24 -12.16 14.77
N GLY A 39 -13.51 -12.94 15.58
CA GLY A 39 -13.48 -14.40 15.49
C GLY A 39 -12.51 -14.97 14.45
N HIS A 40 -11.76 -14.11 13.74
CA HIS A 40 -10.61 -14.54 12.92
C HIS A 40 -9.34 -14.64 13.77
N ALA A 41 -8.41 -15.53 13.40
CA ALA A 41 -7.13 -15.69 14.13
C ALA A 41 -6.27 -14.41 14.13
N ASP A 42 -6.50 -13.52 13.16
CA ASP A 42 -5.82 -12.24 12.99
C ASP A 42 -6.72 -11.03 13.26
N GLU A 43 -7.79 -11.20 14.04
CA GLU A 43 -8.73 -10.14 14.41
C GLU A 43 -8.02 -8.81 14.76
N GLY A 44 -8.55 -7.71 14.23
CA GLY A 44 -8.01 -6.36 14.45
C GLY A 44 -6.73 -6.02 13.69
N LYS A 45 -6.00 -7.01 13.15
CA LYS A 45 -4.87 -6.76 12.25
C LYS A 45 -5.37 -6.29 10.89
N VAL A 46 -4.56 -5.52 10.20
CA VAL A 46 -4.86 -5.04 8.83
C VAL A 46 -4.87 -6.22 7.86
N LEU A 47 -5.93 -6.29 7.07
CA LEU A 47 -6.07 -7.17 5.92
C LEU A 47 -5.68 -6.42 4.63
N LEU A 48 -6.33 -5.28 4.38
CA LEU A 48 -6.17 -4.52 3.15
C LEU A 48 -6.18 -3.02 3.47
N THR A 49 -5.25 -2.27 2.93
CA THR A 49 -5.30 -0.81 2.94
C THR A 49 -5.50 -0.26 1.54
N THR A 50 -6.11 0.91 1.46
CA THR A 50 -6.12 1.72 0.25
C THR A 50 -5.56 3.10 0.60
N PHE A 51 -4.63 3.58 -0.21
CA PHE A 51 -3.98 4.88 -0.03
C PHE A 51 -3.69 5.50 -1.39
N GLU A 52 -3.36 6.78 -1.40
CA GLU A 52 -3.09 7.56 -2.60
C GLU A 52 -1.70 8.17 -2.48
N LEU A 53 -0.86 8.02 -3.51
CA LEU A 53 0.45 8.67 -3.64
C LEU A 53 0.39 9.61 -4.85
N ASP A 54 0.57 10.91 -4.63
CA ASP A 54 0.49 11.97 -5.65
C ASP A 54 -0.73 11.84 -6.59
N GLY A 55 -1.90 11.51 -6.02
CA GLY A 55 -3.15 11.36 -6.78
C GLY A 55 -3.39 9.96 -7.37
N VAL A 56 -2.44 9.03 -7.24
CA VAL A 56 -2.55 7.66 -7.75
C VAL A 56 -2.93 6.70 -6.62
N PRO A 57 -4.05 5.95 -6.72
CA PRO A 57 -4.46 5.00 -5.71
C PRO A 57 -3.64 3.71 -5.78
N PHE A 58 -3.31 3.19 -4.61
CA PHE A 58 -2.66 1.90 -4.37
C PHE A 58 -3.42 1.12 -3.32
N GLN A 59 -3.25 -0.20 -3.36
CA GLN A 59 -3.66 -1.12 -2.31
C GLN A 59 -2.44 -1.84 -1.74
N ALA A 60 -2.48 -2.13 -0.44
CA ALA A 60 -1.54 -3.06 0.18
C ALA A 60 -2.31 -4.15 0.93
N LEU A 61 -2.07 -5.40 0.57
CA LEU A 61 -2.75 -6.58 1.09
C LEU A 61 -1.79 -7.41 1.94
N ASN A 62 -2.18 -7.72 3.16
CA ASN A 62 -1.54 -8.74 3.98
C ASN A 62 -2.05 -10.13 3.58
N GLY A 63 -1.38 -10.74 2.59
CA GLY A 63 -1.73 -12.05 2.06
C GLY A 63 -0.88 -13.20 2.61
N GLY A 64 0.14 -12.90 3.42
CA GLY A 64 1.04 -13.89 4.01
C GLY A 64 2.30 -14.13 3.16
N PRO A 65 3.18 -15.08 3.56
CA PRO A 65 4.55 -15.20 3.05
C PRO A 65 4.68 -15.85 1.66
N TYR A 66 3.58 -16.03 0.93
CA TYR A 66 3.52 -16.83 -0.30
C TYR A 66 4.18 -16.16 -1.50
N PHE A 67 4.12 -14.82 -1.57
CA PHE A 67 4.65 -14.04 -2.68
C PHE A 67 5.57 -12.95 -2.17
N LYS A 68 6.59 -12.65 -2.97
CA LYS A 68 7.58 -11.61 -2.71
C LYS A 68 7.68 -10.69 -3.91
N PHE A 69 8.01 -9.43 -3.65
CA PHE A 69 8.34 -8.52 -4.74
C PHE A 69 9.55 -9.01 -5.52
N ASN A 70 9.53 -8.70 -6.80
CA ASN A 70 10.64 -8.85 -7.71
C ASN A 70 10.63 -7.66 -8.68
N GLU A 71 11.64 -7.60 -9.53
CA GLU A 71 11.90 -6.50 -10.44
C GLU A 71 10.89 -6.41 -11.60
N ALA A 72 10.04 -7.43 -11.78
CA ALA A 72 9.05 -7.45 -12.87
C ALA A 72 7.93 -6.41 -12.68
N MET A 73 7.73 -5.93 -11.45
CA MET A 73 6.78 -4.85 -11.14
C MET A 73 7.48 -3.78 -10.31
N SER A 74 7.66 -2.59 -10.88
CA SER A 74 8.23 -1.43 -10.20
C SER A 74 7.36 -0.18 -10.40
N GLN A 75 7.60 0.83 -9.57
CA GLN A 75 7.04 2.16 -9.76
C GLN A 75 8.18 3.09 -10.16
N SER A 76 8.01 3.78 -11.29
CA SER A 76 8.91 4.86 -11.71
C SER A 76 8.29 6.17 -11.29
N ILE A 77 9.08 7.02 -10.64
CA ILE A 77 8.69 8.35 -10.21
C ILE A 77 9.53 9.34 -11.00
N ASP A 78 8.89 10.26 -11.71
CA ASP A 78 9.56 11.36 -12.40
C ASP A 78 9.79 12.52 -11.42
N CYS A 79 10.99 12.59 -10.85
CA CYS A 79 11.41 13.71 -10.02
C CYS A 79 11.59 14.99 -10.87
N LYS A 80 11.18 16.14 -10.34
CA LYS A 80 11.27 17.44 -11.03
C LYS A 80 12.59 18.15 -10.79
N THR A 81 13.26 17.86 -9.68
CA THR A 81 14.51 18.51 -9.27
C THR A 81 15.54 17.50 -8.79
N GLN A 82 16.81 17.91 -8.71
CA GLN A 82 17.89 17.05 -8.21
C GLN A 82 17.79 16.79 -6.70
N GLU A 83 17.23 17.74 -5.95
CA GLU A 83 16.97 17.65 -4.51
C GLU A 83 15.77 16.75 -4.15
N GLU A 84 14.96 16.37 -5.13
CA GLU A 84 13.85 15.41 -4.99
C GLU A 84 14.34 13.99 -5.22
#